data_AF-A0A521VTJ3-F1
#
_entry.id   AF-A0A521VTJ3-F1
#
_cell.length_a   1.000
_cell.length_b   1.000
_cell.length_c   1.000
_cell.angle_alpha   90.00
_cell.angle_beta   90.00
_cell.angle_gamma   90.00
#
_symmetry.space_group_name_H-M   'P 1'
#
loop_
_entity.id
_entity.type
_entity.pdbx_description
1 polymer ?
#
loop_
_entity_poly.entity_id
_entity_poly.type
_entity_poly.pdbx_seq_one_letter_code
_entity_poly.pdbx_strand_id
1 'polypeptide(L)'
;MFGFPLLLIPLAIVNILAFLMPGVPLSATLATLALPSRQELVVTLGDAVLLLALALLFGEIAKAVRPGGRILMDHLLALIVAAAAIGELLMLPAFANGVCLLLAALTVVEFAAGIVLGVGRRPAPRVAPVAVPASPATAEPPQPE
;
A
#
# COMPACT_ATOMS: atom_id res chain seq x y z
N MET A 1 4.86 13.15 -2.02
CA MET A 1 4.84 12.07 -3.03
C MET A 1 3.46 11.46 -2.96
N PHE A 2 2.76 11.28 -4.07
CA PHE A 2 1.49 10.57 -4.08
C PHE A 2 1.76 9.09 -3.77
N GLY A 3 1.07 8.53 -2.79
CA GLY A 3 1.04 7.11 -2.48
C GLY A 3 0.23 6.43 -3.58
N PHE A 4 0.94 5.98 -4.60
CA PHE A 4 0.35 5.24 -5.71
C PHE A 4 0.15 3.79 -5.27
N PRO A 5 -1.07 3.22 -5.37
CA PRO A 5 -1.31 1.85 -4.92
C PRO A 5 -0.50 0.88 -5.76
N LEU A 6 0.53 0.26 -5.18
CA LEU A 6 1.45 -0.56 -5.97
C LEU A 6 0.78 -1.84 -6.45
N LEU A 7 -0.26 -2.33 -5.75
CA LEU A 7 -1.03 -3.48 -6.22
C LEU A 7 -1.87 -3.20 -7.47
N LEU A 8 -1.97 -1.94 -7.92
CA LEU A 8 -2.48 -1.65 -9.26
C LEU A 8 -1.67 -2.36 -10.35
N ILE A 9 -0.35 -2.52 -10.16
CA ILE A 9 0.54 -3.13 -11.17
C ILE A 9 0.18 -4.62 -11.39
N PRO A 10 0.16 -5.49 -10.35
CA PRO A 10 -0.31 -6.86 -10.48
C PRO A 10 -1.73 -6.97 -11.04
N LEU A 11 -2.65 -6.09 -10.61
CA LEU A 11 -4.03 -6.09 -11.10
C LEU A 11 -4.09 -5.81 -12.60
N ALA A 12 -3.31 -4.83 -13.06
CA ALA A 12 -3.17 -4.51 -14.47
C ALA A 12 -2.58 -5.68 -15.27
N ILE A 13 -1.59 -6.40 -14.73
CA ILE A 13 -1.03 -7.59 -15.37
C ILE A 13 -2.10 -8.65 -15.58
N VAL A 14 -2.91 -8.97 -14.57
CA VAL A 14 -3.99 -9.96 -14.71
C VAL A 14 -5.02 -9.53 -15.75
N ASN A 15 -5.41 -8.25 -15.77
CA ASN A 15 -6.31 -7.71 -16.78
C ASN A 15 -5.74 -7.81 -18.20
N ILE A 16 -4.47 -7.45 -18.39
CA ILE A 16 -3.79 -7.58 -19.69
C ILE A 16 -3.76 -9.05 -20.12
N LEU A 17 -3.46 -9.99 -19.22
CA LEU A 17 -3.46 -11.41 -19.55
C LEU A 17 -4.87 -11.89 -19.93
N ALA A 18 -5.88 -11.52 -19.15
CA ALA A 18 -7.26 -11.95 -19.37
C ALA A 18 -7.87 -11.40 -20.68
N PHE A 19 -7.59 -10.15 -21.04
CA PHE A 19 -8.23 -9.49 -22.19
C PHE A 19 -7.36 -9.45 -23.45
N LEU A 20 -6.04 -9.30 -23.30
CA LEU A 20 -5.10 -9.10 -24.41
C LEU A 20 -4.36 -10.38 -24.78
N MET A 21 -4.23 -11.35 -23.86
CA MET A 21 -3.49 -12.60 -24.08
C MET A 21 -4.31 -13.84 -23.65
N PRO A 22 -5.49 -14.09 -24.24
CA PRO A 22 -6.38 -15.17 -23.80
C PRO A 22 -5.79 -16.59 -23.93
N GLY A 23 -4.67 -16.75 -24.66
CA GLY A 23 -3.93 -18.02 -24.77
C GLY A 23 -2.93 -18.28 -23.64
N VAL A 24 -2.70 -17.34 -22.72
CA VAL A 24 -1.73 -17.47 -21.63
C VAL A 24 -2.48 -17.58 -20.30
N PRO A 25 -2.77 -18.81 -19.82
CA PRO A 25 -3.47 -18.98 -18.56
C PRO A 25 -2.55 -18.66 -17.37
N LEU A 26 -3.12 -18.19 -16.27
CA LEU A 26 -2.38 -18.01 -15.01
C LEU A 26 -1.80 -19.34 -14.47
N SER A 27 -2.38 -20.48 -14.85
CA SER A 27 -1.86 -21.80 -14.53
C SER A 27 -0.66 -22.23 -15.39
N ALA A 28 -0.23 -21.40 -16.35
CA ALA A 28 0.94 -21.69 -17.18
C ALA A 28 2.16 -21.92 -16.30
N THR A 29 2.81 -23.06 -16.47
CA THR A 29 4.02 -23.42 -15.73
C THR A 29 5.19 -22.58 -16.21
N LEU A 30 5.87 -21.91 -15.27
CA LEU A 30 7.09 -21.15 -15.53
C LEU A 30 8.34 -21.96 -15.20
N ALA A 31 8.31 -22.68 -14.08
CA ALA A 31 9.45 -23.48 -13.62
C ALA A 31 8.97 -24.65 -12.76
N THR A 32 9.73 -25.74 -12.78
CA THR A 32 9.56 -26.86 -11.87
C THR A 32 10.84 -27.01 -11.06
N LEU A 33 10.72 -26.98 -9.74
CA LEU A 33 11.84 -27.05 -8.81
C LEU A 33 11.78 -28.37 -8.04
N ALA A 34 12.82 -29.19 -8.15
CA ALA A 34 12.96 -30.38 -7.33
C ALA A 34 13.36 -29.98 -5.91
N LEU A 35 12.49 -30.27 -4.94
CA LEU A 35 12.74 -29.97 -3.54
C LEU A 35 13.56 -31.07 -2.86
N PRO A 36 14.34 -30.75 -1.79
CA PRO A 36 15.03 -31.76 -0.98
C PRO A 36 14.10 -32.81 -0.35
N SER A 37 12.81 -32.48 -0.21
CA SER A 37 11.75 -33.41 0.20
C SER A 37 11.38 -34.47 -0.86
N ARG A 38 12.04 -34.44 -2.03
CA ARG A 38 11.74 -35.25 -3.22
C ARG A 38 10.38 -34.96 -3.87
N GLN A 39 9.80 -33.81 -3.56
CA GLN A 39 8.60 -33.30 -4.24
C GLN A 39 8.98 -32.31 -5.32
N GLU A 40 8.14 -32.19 -6.34
CA GLU A 40 8.27 -31.16 -7.36
C GLU A 40 7.38 -29.96 -7.01
N LEU A 41 8.00 -28.79 -6.87
CA LEU A 41 7.29 -27.53 -6.75
C LEU A 41 7.11 -26.94 -8.15
N VAL A 42 5.87 -26.94 -8.63
CA VAL A 42 5.50 -26.30 -9.88
C VAL A 42 5.19 -24.83 -9.59
N VAL A 43 5.97 -23.93 -10.16
CA VAL A 43 5.75 -22.49 -10.09
C VAL A 43 4.99 -22.06 -11.34
N THR A 44 3.80 -21.51 -11.14
CA THR A 44 2.94 -21.01 -12.21
C THR A 44 3.12 -19.51 -12.44
N LEU A 45 2.60 -19.02 -13.56
CA LEU A 45 2.53 -17.58 -13.85
C LEU A 45 1.72 -16.84 -12.78
N GLY A 46 0.64 -17.45 -12.29
CA GLY A 46 -0.16 -16.94 -11.18
C GLY A 46 0.66 -16.78 -9.90
N ASP A 47 1.50 -17.77 -9.56
CA ASP A 47 2.38 -17.69 -8.40
C ASP A 47 3.38 -16.54 -8.53
N ALA A 48 3.94 -16.32 -9.73
CA ALA A 48 4.82 -15.18 -9.98
C ALA A 48 4.11 -13.83 -9.81
N VAL A 49 2.87 -13.71 -10.28
CA VAL A 49 2.04 -12.50 -10.08
C VAL A 49 1.77 -12.26 -8.59
N LEU A 50 1.45 -13.31 -7.83
CA LEU A 50 1.22 -13.20 -6.38
C LEU A 50 2.49 -12.84 -5.61
N LEU A 51 3.63 -13.42 -5.97
CA LEU A 51 4.92 -13.08 -5.38
C LEU A 51 5.29 -11.62 -5.67
N LEU A 52 5.05 -11.15 -6.89
CA LEU A 52 5.23 -9.75 -7.26
C LEU A 52 4.28 -8.84 -6.44
N ALA A 53 3.01 -9.20 -6.34
CA ALA A 53 2.03 -8.47 -5.53
C ALA A 53 2.47 -8.36 -4.07
N LEU A 54 2.91 -9.47 -3.47
CA LEU A 54 3.41 -9.49 -2.10
C LEU A 54 4.66 -8.63 -1.91
N ALA A 55 5.61 -8.69 -2.85
CA ALA A 55 6.82 -7.86 -2.81
C ALA A 55 6.50 -6.36 -2.93
N LEU A 56 5.54 -6.01 -3.80
CA LEU A 56 5.07 -4.63 -3.96
C LEU A 56 4.32 -4.13 -2.73
N LEU A 57 3.46 -4.95 -2.13
CA LEU A 57 2.78 -4.64 -0.88
C LEU A 57 3.78 -4.37 0.25
N PHE A 58 4.82 -5.21 0.38
CA PHE A 58 5.91 -4.95 1.32
C PHE A 58 6.62 -3.62 1.03
N GLY A 59 6.85 -3.31 -0.24
CA GLY A 59 7.41 -2.03 -0.68
C GLY A 59 6.57 -0.82 -0.27
N GLU A 60 5.24 -0.90 -0.39
CA GLU A 60 4.33 0.15 0.10
C GLU A 60 4.39 0.30 1.62
N ILE A 61 4.34 -0.82 2.36
CA ILE A 61 4.42 -0.79 3.82
C ILE A 61 5.74 -0.15 4.26
N ALA A 62 6.86 -0.50 3.63
CA ALA A 62 8.18 0.07 3.93
C ALA A 62 8.25 1.59 3.63
N LYS A 63 7.65 2.04 2.52
CA LYS A 63 7.53 3.47 2.21
C LYS A 63 6.66 4.19 3.22
N ALA A 64 5.61 3.55 3.69
CA ALA A 64 4.66 4.12 4.64
C ALA A 64 5.25 4.28 6.05
N VAL A 65 6.49 3.87 6.32
CA VAL A 65 7.22 4.23 7.55
C VAL A 65 7.86 5.64 7.45
N ARG A 66 8.04 6.19 6.24
CA ARG A 66 8.65 7.52 6.07
C ARG A 66 7.69 8.65 6.49
N PRO A 67 8.14 9.65 7.28
CA PRO A 67 7.33 10.80 7.66
C PRO A 67 7.20 11.82 6.52
N GLY A 68 5.98 12.32 6.22
CA GLY A 68 5.77 13.50 5.35
C GLY A 68 4.71 13.44 4.24
N GLY A 69 3.78 12.47 4.21
CA GLY A 69 2.79 12.31 3.13
C GLY A 69 1.38 12.85 3.42
N ARG A 70 0.65 13.28 2.38
CA ARG A 70 -0.79 13.59 2.44
C ARG A 70 -1.61 12.29 2.40
N ILE A 71 -2.24 11.95 3.52
CA ILE A 71 -2.84 10.64 3.80
C ILE A 71 -4.14 10.35 3.03
N LEU A 72 -4.95 11.37 2.71
CA LEU A 72 -6.34 11.14 2.26
C LEU A 72 -6.47 10.63 0.82
N MET A 73 -5.73 11.22 -0.13
CA MET A 73 -5.87 10.88 -1.56
C MET A 73 -5.35 9.47 -1.87
N ASP A 74 -4.27 9.09 -1.20
CA ASP A 74 -3.58 7.82 -1.37
C ASP A 74 -4.47 6.64 -0.94
N HIS A 75 -5.32 6.83 0.06
CA HIS A 75 -6.24 5.79 0.54
C HIS A 75 -7.44 5.59 -0.40
N LEU A 76 -7.90 6.67 -1.01
CA LEU A 76 -9.03 6.64 -1.94
C LEU A 76 -8.66 5.87 -3.22
N LEU A 77 -7.43 6.01 -3.69
CA LEU A 77 -6.92 5.21 -4.80
C LEU A 77 -6.82 3.72 -4.44
N ALA A 78 -6.26 3.38 -3.28
CA ALA A 78 -6.21 1.98 -2.83
C ALA A 78 -7.61 1.35 -2.68
N LEU A 79 -8.60 2.14 -2.21
CA LEU A 79 -9.99 1.70 -2.15
C LEU A 79 -10.57 1.41 -3.54
N ILE A 80 -10.32 2.27 -4.52
CA ILE A 80 -10.78 2.07 -5.90
C ILE A 80 -10.14 0.80 -6.49
N VAL A 81 -8.85 0.59 -6.26
CA VAL A 81 -8.16 -0.63 -6.71
C VAL A 81 -8.74 -1.88 -6.07
N ALA A 82 -9.03 -1.85 -4.77
CA ALA A 82 -9.69 -2.96 -4.09
C ALA A 82 -11.10 -3.23 -4.61
N ALA A 83 -11.89 -2.17 -4.83
CA ALA A 83 -13.22 -2.29 -5.39
C ALA A 83 -13.18 -2.84 -6.83
N ALA A 84 -12.23 -2.41 -7.65
CA ALA A 84 -12.01 -2.92 -9.00
C ALA A 84 -11.64 -4.40 -8.97
N ALA A 85 -10.67 -4.81 -8.16
CA ALA A 85 -10.26 -6.21 -8.04
C ALA A 85 -11.40 -7.14 -7.58
N ILE A 86 -12.22 -6.69 -6.62
CA ILE A 86 -13.41 -7.42 -6.18
C ILE A 86 -14.46 -7.45 -7.29
N GLY A 87 -14.70 -6.32 -7.96
CA GLY A 87 -15.66 -6.22 -9.06
C GLY A 87 -15.30 -7.15 -10.21
N GLU A 88 -14.03 -7.17 -10.61
CA GLU A 88 -13.51 -8.09 -11.63
C GLU A 88 -13.68 -9.55 -11.23
N LEU A 89 -13.31 -9.93 -10.00
CA LEU A 89 -13.48 -11.29 -9.48
C LEU A 89 -14.95 -11.75 -9.48
N LEU A 90 -15.88 -10.86 -9.13
CA LEU A 90 -17.30 -11.21 -9.02
C LEU A 90 -18.04 -11.16 -10.35
N MET A 91 -17.65 -10.26 -11.26
CA MET A 91 -18.39 -10.03 -12.52
C MET A 91 -17.77 -10.75 -13.72
N LEU A 92 -16.47 -11.03 -13.71
CA LEU A 92 -15.78 -11.59 -14.88
C LEU A 92 -15.48 -13.07 -14.68
N PRO A 93 -15.98 -13.98 -15.55
CA PRO A 93 -15.74 -15.41 -15.41
C PRO A 93 -14.26 -15.78 -15.54
N ALA A 94 -13.47 -15.00 -16.30
CA ALA A 94 -12.03 -15.20 -16.45
C ALA A 94 -11.25 -15.05 -15.12
N PHE A 95 -11.81 -14.31 -14.16
CA PHE A 95 -11.18 -14.01 -12.88
C PHE A 95 -11.61 -14.98 -11.77
N ALA A 96 -12.50 -15.94 -12.06
CA ALA A 96 -13.00 -16.91 -11.09
C ALA A 96 -11.96 -18.00 -10.73
N ASN A 97 -10.83 -17.60 -10.14
CA ASN A 97 -9.74 -18.49 -9.74
C ASN A 97 -9.03 -18.01 -8.47
N GLY A 98 -8.26 -18.91 -7.84
CA GLY A 98 -7.59 -18.65 -6.56
C GLY A 98 -6.57 -17.51 -6.60
N VAL A 99 -5.91 -17.29 -7.74
CA VAL A 99 -4.93 -16.21 -7.92
C VAL A 99 -5.63 -14.85 -7.83
N CYS A 100 -6.75 -14.68 -8.54
CA CYS A 100 -7.51 -13.44 -8.51
C CYS A 100 -8.16 -13.19 -7.13
N LEU A 101 -8.60 -14.25 -6.44
CA LEU A 101 -9.10 -14.17 -5.07
C LEU A 101 -8.02 -13.66 -4.11
N LEU A 102 -6.82 -14.25 -4.15
CA LEU A 102 -5.70 -13.82 -3.31
C LEU A 102 -5.26 -12.40 -3.66
N LEU A 103 -5.25 -12.04 -4.95
CA LEU A 103 -4.91 -10.69 -5.38
C LEU A 103 -5.92 -9.66 -4.87
N ALA A 104 -7.22 -9.95 -4.97
CA ALA A 104 -8.27 -9.10 -4.37
C ALA A 104 -8.08 -8.97 -2.86
N ALA A 105 -7.78 -10.07 -2.15
CA ALA A 105 -7.49 -10.00 -0.72
C ALA A 105 -6.27 -9.11 -0.41
N LEU A 106 -5.19 -9.19 -1.21
CA LEU A 106 -4.02 -8.32 -1.05
C LEU A 106 -4.38 -6.84 -1.23
N THR A 107 -5.21 -6.48 -2.21
CA THR A 107 -5.66 -5.09 -2.41
C THR A 107 -6.47 -4.56 -1.23
N VAL A 108 -7.28 -5.40 -0.59
CA VAL A 108 -8.00 -5.05 0.65
C VAL A 108 -7.01 -4.83 1.80
N VAL A 109 -5.98 -5.68 1.91
CA VAL A 109 -4.92 -5.52 2.92
C VAL A 109 -4.14 -4.22 2.70
N GLU A 110 -3.84 -3.83 1.46
CA GLU A 110 -3.19 -2.55 1.16
C GLU A 110 -4.03 -1.37 1.64
N PHE A 111 -5.33 -1.37 1.32
CA PHE A 111 -6.25 -0.34 1.79
C PHE A 111 -6.32 -0.28 3.33
N ALA A 112 -6.43 -1.44 3.99
CA ALA A 112 -6.46 -1.52 5.45
C ALA A 112 -5.15 -1.03 6.09
N ALA A 113 -4.00 -1.41 5.54
CA ALA A 113 -2.69 -0.93 5.96
C ALA A 113 -2.58 0.59 5.85
N GLY A 114 -3.12 1.16 4.75
CA GLY A 114 -3.27 2.60 4.57
C GLY A 114 -3.99 3.26 5.74
N ILE A 115 -5.20 2.80 6.07
CA ILE A 115 -6.00 3.34 7.18
C ILE A 115 -5.25 3.29 8.51
N VAL A 116 -4.69 2.13 8.87
CA VAL A 116 -3.98 1.94 10.15
C VAL A 116 -2.82 2.92 10.29
N LEU A 117 -2.04 3.11 9.22
CA LEU A 117 -0.89 4.02 9.20
C LEU A 117 -1.29 5.50 9.08
N GLY A 118 -2.50 5.78 8.59
CA GLY A 118 -3.09 7.12 8.58
C GLY A 118 -3.53 7.58 9.98
N VAL A 119 -4.18 6.69 10.75
CA VAL A 119 -4.72 7.01 12.08
C VAL A 119 -3.61 7.21 13.13
N GLY A 120 -2.51 6.44 13.06
CA GLY A 120 -1.39 6.55 13.99
C GLY A 120 -0.59 7.87 13.92
N ARG A 121 -0.81 8.69 12.89
CA ARG A 121 -0.07 9.94 12.63
C ARG A 121 -0.75 11.21 13.16
N ARG A 122 -1.70 11.11 14.08
CA ARG A 122 -2.28 12.31 14.71
C ARG A 122 -1.15 13.16 15.31
N PRO A 123 -0.95 14.41 14.88
CA PRO A 123 0.07 15.25 15.45
C PRO A 123 -0.18 15.37 16.95
N ALA A 124 0.87 15.20 17.76
CA ALA A 124 0.80 15.44 19.18
C ALA A 124 0.19 16.83 19.42
N PRO A 125 -0.68 17.00 20.43
CA PRO A 125 -1.25 18.31 20.72
C PRO A 125 -0.10 19.31 20.87
N ARG A 126 -0.14 20.36 20.05
CA ARG A 126 0.86 21.43 20.06
C ARG A 126 0.79 22.07 21.45
N VAL A 127 1.74 21.75 22.32
CA VAL A 127 1.86 22.42 23.61
C VAL A 127 2.13 23.88 23.28
N ALA A 128 1.17 24.76 23.59
CA ALA A 128 1.34 26.18 23.38
C ALA A 128 2.57 26.65 24.18
N PRO A 129 3.47 27.46 23.61
CA PRO A 129 4.57 28.00 24.37
C PRO A 129 3.99 28.80 25.54
N VAL A 130 4.40 28.43 26.77
CA VAL A 130 4.08 29.20 27.96
C VAL A 130 4.70 30.59 27.76
N ALA A 131 3.86 31.61 27.70
CA ALA A 131 4.34 32.99 27.63
C ALA A 131 5.15 33.29 28.89
N VAL A 132 6.47 33.51 28.72
CA VAL A 132 7.32 34.00 29.80
C VAL A 132 6.92 35.47 30.02
N PRO A 133 6.42 35.86 31.21
CA PRO A 133 6.08 37.25 31.47
C PRO A 133 7.33 38.11 31.32
N ALA A 134 7.20 39.21 30.57
CA ALA A 134 8.29 40.15 30.35
C ALA A 134 8.83 40.65 31.70
N SER A 135 10.15 40.56 31.86
CA SER A 135 10.84 41.12 33.02
C SER A 135 10.55 42.64 33.09
N PRO A 136 10.11 43.17 34.24
CA PRO A 136 9.79 44.59 34.36
C PRO A 136 11.06 45.39 34.09
N ALA A 137 10.96 46.30 33.12
CA ALA A 137 12.01 47.24 32.76
C ALA A 137 12.57 47.90 34.03
N THR A 138 13.86 47.72 34.28
CA THR A 138 14.59 48.46 35.30
C THR A 138 14.47 49.94 34.97
N ALA A 139 13.69 50.67 35.77
CA ALA A 139 13.65 52.12 35.70
C ALA A 139 15.03 52.67 36.05
N GLU A 140 15.64 53.35 35.09
CA GLU A 140 16.91 54.06 35.25
C GLU A 140 16.72 55.20 36.28
N PRO A 141 17.59 55.35 37.30
CA PRO A 141 17.43 56.39 38.29
C PRO A 141 17.72 57.77 37.69
N PRO A 142 17.05 58.85 38.12
CA PRO A 142 17.32 60.19 37.61
C PRO A 142 18.74 60.62 38.01
N GLN A 143 19.52 61.08 37.03
CA GLN A 143 20.81 61.70 37.26
C GLN A 143 20.61 63.07 37.95
N PRO A 144 21.28 63.35 39.08
CA PRO A 144 21.29 64.68 39.67
C PRO A 144 22.31 65.58 38.96
N GLU A 145 21.94 66.86 38.80
CA GLU A 145 22.82 67.96 38.36
C GLU A 145 23.93 68.29 39.36
#